data_AF-G2WAF0-F1
#
_entry.id   AF-G2WAF0-F1
#
_cell.length_a   1.000
_cell.length_b   1.000
_cell.length_c   1.000
_cell.angle_alpha   90.00
_cell.angle_beta   90.00
_cell.angle_gamma   90.00
#
_symmetry.space_group_name_H-M   'P 1'
#
loop_
_entity.id
_entity.type
_entity.pdbx_description
1 polymer ?
#
loop_
_entity_poly.entity_id
_entity_poly.type
_entity_poly.pdbx_seq_one_letter_code
_entity_poly.pdbx_strand_id
1 'polypeptide(L)'
;ACGLSMVIHPVNPHAPTTHLNYRYFETWNQDGTPQTWWFGGGADLTPSYLYEEDGQLFHQLHKDALDKHDTALYPRFKKWCDEYFYITHRKETRGIGGIFFDDYDERDPQEILKMVEDCFDAFLPSYLTIVKRRKDMPYTKEEQQWQAIRRGRYVEFNLIYDRGTQFGLRTPGSRVESILMSLPEHASWLYNHHPAPGSREAKLLEVTTKPREWVK
;
A
#
# COMPACT_ATOMS: atom_id res chain seq x y z
N ALA A 1 -17.57 5.09 -12.37
CA ALA A 1 -16.39 4.65 -11.60
C ALA A 1 -16.66 3.28 -11.00
N CYS A 2 -15.71 2.35 -11.13
CA CYS A 2 -15.72 1.05 -10.46
C CYS A 2 -14.33 0.75 -9.90
N GLY A 3 -14.24 -0.11 -8.90
CA GLY A 3 -12.95 -0.51 -8.36
C GLY A 3 -13.06 -1.48 -7.19
N LEU A 4 -11.94 -2.11 -6.89
CA LEU A 4 -11.74 -3.00 -5.76
C LEU A 4 -10.67 -2.39 -4.85
N SER A 5 -11.01 -2.27 -3.57
CA SER A 5 -10.10 -1.78 -2.53
C SER A 5 -10.08 -2.75 -1.37
N MET A 6 -8.89 -3.06 -0.85
CA MET A 6 -8.74 -3.95 0.29
C MET A 6 -7.62 -3.46 1.21
N VAL A 7 -7.86 -3.59 2.51
CA VAL A 7 -6.84 -3.45 3.56
C VAL A 7 -6.92 -4.68 4.45
N ILE A 8 -5.77 -5.27 4.77
CA ILE A 8 -5.70 -6.41 5.68
C ILE A 8 -4.74 -6.06 6.81
N HIS A 9 -5.22 -6.19 8.04
CA HIS A 9 -4.43 -6.05 9.26
C HIS A 9 -4.28 -7.40 9.96
N PRO A 10 -3.20 -8.16 9.74
CA PRO A 10 -2.98 -9.42 10.43
C PRO A 10 -2.86 -9.23 11.94
N VAL A 11 -3.35 -10.21 12.72
CA VAL A 11 -3.19 -10.23 14.18
C VAL A 11 -1.71 -10.33 14.58
N ASN A 12 -0.96 -11.21 13.91
CA ASN A 12 0.44 -11.45 14.24
C ASN A 12 1.34 -10.28 13.79
N PRO A 13 2.16 -9.68 14.68
CA PRO A 13 3.05 -8.55 14.34
C PRO A 13 4.11 -8.89 13.28
N HIS A 14 4.40 -10.17 13.06
CA HIS A 14 5.31 -10.61 12.02
C HIS A 14 4.68 -10.64 10.63
N ALA A 15 3.35 -10.69 10.51
CA ALA A 15 2.65 -10.62 9.25
C ALA A 15 2.34 -9.13 8.91
N PRO A 16 2.78 -8.64 7.74
CA PRO A 16 2.63 -7.22 7.40
C PRO A 16 1.18 -6.84 7.13
N THR A 17 0.81 -5.61 7.46
CA THR A 17 -0.40 -4.99 6.88
C THR A 17 -0.18 -4.81 5.38
N THR A 18 -1.25 -4.89 4.59
CA THR A 18 -1.20 -4.55 3.17
C THR A 18 -2.42 -3.75 2.77
N HIS A 19 -2.27 -3.00 1.69
CA HIS A 19 -3.35 -2.35 0.98
C HIS A 19 -3.21 -2.64 -0.52
N LEU A 20 -4.35 -2.76 -1.19
CA LEU A 20 -4.42 -2.76 -2.64
C LEU A 20 -5.65 -1.99 -3.10
N ASN A 21 -5.52 -1.34 -4.25
CA ASN A 21 -6.60 -0.66 -4.91
C ASN A 21 -6.42 -0.80 -6.42
N TYR A 22 -7.47 -1.16 -7.15
CA TYR A 22 -7.49 -1.05 -8.61
C TYR A 22 -8.86 -0.52 -9.03
N ARG A 23 -8.88 0.52 -9.84
CA ARG A 23 -10.08 1.27 -10.19
C ARG A 23 -10.04 1.81 -11.61
N TYR A 24 -11.22 1.99 -12.16
CA TYR A 24 -11.48 2.63 -13.43
C TYR A 24 -12.50 3.75 -13.27
N PHE A 25 -12.23 4.87 -13.91
CA PHE A 25 -13.13 6.01 -13.98
C PHE A 25 -13.37 6.38 -15.44
N GLU A 26 -14.60 6.74 -15.77
CA GLU A 26 -14.97 7.33 -17.05
C GLU A 26 -16.14 8.30 -16.87
N THR A 27 -16.19 9.35 -17.69
CA THR A 27 -17.38 10.16 -17.95
C THR A 27 -17.72 10.13 -19.43
N TRP A 28 -18.99 10.41 -19.73
CA TRP A 28 -19.53 10.35 -21.08
C TRP A 28 -20.06 11.72 -21.51
N ASN A 29 -19.82 12.07 -22.76
CA ASN A 29 -20.49 13.17 -23.44
C ASN A 29 -21.97 12.80 -23.70
N GLN A 30 -22.79 13.81 -24.01
CA GLN A 30 -24.21 13.60 -24.33
C GLN A 30 -24.43 12.74 -25.59
N ASP A 31 -23.46 12.72 -26.50
CA ASP A 31 -23.48 11.94 -27.74
C ASP A 31 -23.08 10.47 -27.54
N GLY A 32 -22.77 10.07 -26.31
CA GLY A 32 -22.35 8.70 -25.99
C GLY A 32 -20.88 8.41 -26.31
N THR A 33 -20.04 9.43 -26.50
CA THR A 33 -18.58 9.25 -26.57
C THR A 33 -17.92 9.45 -25.19
N PRO A 34 -16.83 8.73 -24.86
CA PRO A 34 -16.08 8.98 -23.63
C PRO A 34 -15.50 10.40 -23.62
N GLN A 35 -15.72 11.14 -22.54
CA GLN A 35 -15.17 12.49 -22.35
C GLN A 35 -13.77 12.43 -21.71
N THR A 36 -13.65 11.74 -20.58
CA THR A 36 -12.39 11.45 -19.90
C THR A 36 -12.48 10.08 -19.25
N TRP A 37 -11.37 9.37 -19.19
CA TRP A 37 -11.25 8.09 -18.53
C TRP A 37 -9.82 7.91 -18.05
N TRP A 38 -9.63 7.12 -16.99
CA TRP A 38 -8.31 6.71 -16.54
C TRP A 38 -8.39 5.49 -15.64
N PHE A 39 -7.26 4.79 -15.54
CA PHE A 39 -7.04 3.78 -14.51
C PHE A 39 -6.24 4.36 -13.36
N GLY A 40 -6.49 3.82 -12.18
CA GLY A 40 -5.66 4.06 -11.01
C GLY A 40 -5.54 2.78 -10.20
N GLY A 41 -4.45 2.65 -9.47
CA GLY A 41 -4.28 1.51 -8.59
C GLY A 41 -2.89 1.33 -8.04
N GLY A 42 -2.68 0.12 -7.51
CA GLY A 42 -1.45 -0.26 -6.85
C GLY A 42 -1.68 -1.22 -5.70
N ALA A 43 -0.57 -1.68 -5.14
CA ALA A 43 -0.53 -2.50 -3.95
C ALA A 43 0.74 -2.15 -3.17
N ASP A 44 0.62 -2.12 -1.84
CA ASP A 44 1.71 -1.73 -0.95
C ASP A 44 1.76 -2.59 0.32
N LEU A 45 2.97 -2.69 0.89
CA LEU A 45 3.25 -3.52 2.06
C LEU A 45 3.70 -2.67 3.25
N THR A 46 3.03 -2.84 4.38
CA THR A 46 3.29 -2.12 5.64
C THR A 46 3.65 -3.09 6.77
N PRO A 47 4.91 -3.56 6.83
CA PRO A 47 5.37 -4.43 7.91
C PRO A 47 5.49 -3.70 9.25
N SER A 48 5.33 -4.43 10.35
CA SER A 48 5.79 -3.99 11.69
C SER A 48 7.22 -4.44 11.97
N TYR A 49 7.66 -5.54 11.36
CA TYR A 49 9.04 -6.00 11.41
C TYR A 49 9.57 -6.24 10.01
N LEU A 50 10.79 -5.78 9.76
CA LEU A 50 11.45 -5.97 8.47
C LEU A 50 11.91 -7.43 8.30
N TYR A 51 11.46 -8.04 7.21
CA TYR A 51 11.98 -9.29 6.65
C TYR A 51 12.38 -9.01 5.20
N GLU A 52 13.69 -9.08 4.93
CA GLU A 52 14.28 -8.69 3.65
C GLU A 52 13.69 -9.49 2.48
N GLU A 53 13.55 -10.80 2.71
CA GLU A 53 13.04 -11.77 1.75
C GLU A 53 11.56 -11.55 1.40
N ASP A 54 10.79 -10.93 2.29
CA ASP A 54 9.37 -10.64 2.05
C ASP A 54 9.22 -9.36 1.22
N GLY A 55 10.04 -8.34 1.50
CA GLY A 55 10.11 -7.14 0.67
C GLY A 55 10.56 -7.45 -0.75
N GLN A 56 11.63 -8.25 -0.89
CA GLN A 56 12.10 -8.71 -2.19
C GLN A 56 11.03 -9.50 -2.95
N LEU A 57 10.37 -10.47 -2.31
CA LEU A 57 9.31 -11.27 -2.94
C LEU A 57 8.15 -10.38 -3.41
N PHE A 58 7.69 -9.47 -2.56
CA PHE A 58 6.56 -8.59 -2.89
C PHE A 58 6.88 -7.71 -4.09
N HIS A 59 8.04 -7.06 -4.06
CA HIS A 59 8.47 -6.17 -5.14
C HIS A 59 8.81 -6.93 -6.43
N GLN A 60 9.41 -8.12 -6.35
CA GLN A 60 9.74 -8.92 -7.53
C GLN A 60 8.50 -9.31 -8.31
N LEU A 61 7.45 -9.80 -7.63
CA LEU A 61 6.25 -10.26 -8.34
C LEU A 61 5.46 -9.12 -8.99
N HIS A 62 5.44 -7.94 -8.40
CA HIS A 62 4.84 -6.76 -9.03
C HIS A 62 5.72 -6.23 -10.18
N LYS A 63 7.05 -6.32 -10.07
CA LYS A 63 7.96 -6.03 -11.16
C LYS A 63 7.76 -6.98 -12.33
N ASP A 64 7.72 -8.28 -12.08
CA ASP A 64 7.50 -9.31 -13.10
C ASP A 64 6.16 -9.12 -13.83
N ALA A 65 5.13 -8.63 -13.13
CA ALA A 65 3.86 -8.28 -13.75
C ALA A 65 4.00 -7.08 -14.70
N LEU A 66 4.60 -5.98 -14.23
CA LEU A 66 4.77 -4.76 -15.02
C LEU A 66 5.75 -4.93 -16.20
N ASP A 67 6.80 -5.73 -16.03
CA ASP A 67 7.83 -5.98 -17.05
C ASP A 67 7.26 -6.68 -18.30
N LYS A 68 6.11 -7.35 -18.21
CA LYS A 68 5.38 -7.89 -19.38
C LYS A 68 4.82 -6.79 -20.29
N HIS A 69 4.60 -5.59 -19.75
CA HIS A 69 3.99 -4.46 -20.43
C HIS A 69 5.03 -3.41 -20.82
N ASP A 70 5.94 -3.07 -19.90
CA ASP A 70 7.09 -2.20 -20.13
C ASP A 70 7.97 -2.14 -18.87
N THR A 71 9.26 -2.46 -19.02
CA THR A 71 10.27 -2.44 -17.94
C THR A 71 10.47 -1.07 -17.27
N ALA A 72 10.02 0.03 -17.89
CA ALA A 72 10.06 1.37 -17.30
C ALA A 72 8.93 1.61 -16.28
N LEU A 73 7.88 0.79 -16.26
CA LEU A 73 6.71 1.00 -15.41
C LEU A 73 6.99 0.72 -13.94
N TYR A 74 7.67 -0.37 -13.61
CA TYR A 74 7.97 -0.70 -12.21
C TYR A 74 8.80 0.39 -11.52
N PRO A 75 9.93 0.86 -12.08
CA PRO A 75 10.69 1.96 -11.47
C PRO A 75 9.83 3.23 -11.26
N ARG A 76 8.96 3.57 -12.22
CA ARG A 76 8.06 4.73 -12.14
C ARG A 76 7.03 4.56 -11.03
N PHE A 77 6.29 3.45 -11.03
CA PHE A 77 5.19 3.22 -10.08
C PHE A 77 5.67 2.90 -8.67
N LYS A 78 6.85 2.28 -8.52
CA LYS A 78 7.50 2.10 -7.22
C LYS A 78 7.91 3.44 -6.63
N LYS A 79 8.58 4.29 -7.42
CA LYS A 79 8.95 5.64 -6.97
C LYS A 79 7.72 6.44 -6.55
N TRP A 80 6.66 6.38 -7.35
CA TRP A 80 5.42 7.06 -7.01
C TRP A 80 4.77 6.50 -5.73
N CYS A 81 4.86 5.19 -5.49
CA CYS A 81 4.40 4.57 -4.25
C CYS A 81 5.14 5.14 -3.03
N ASP A 82 6.47 5.25 -3.09
CA ASP A 82 7.29 5.82 -2.03
C ASP A 82 6.93 7.30 -1.74
N GLU A 83 6.65 8.07 -2.79
CA GLU A 83 6.28 9.48 -2.70
C GLU A 83 4.83 9.69 -2.19
N TYR A 84 3.89 8.85 -2.65
CA TYR A 84 2.48 8.94 -2.29
C TYR A 84 2.25 8.54 -0.82
N PHE A 85 2.84 7.44 -0.37
CA PHE A 85 2.66 6.91 0.98
C PHE A 85 3.64 7.51 2.00
N TYR A 86 3.94 8.80 1.89
CA TYR A 86 4.86 9.51 2.76
C TYR A 86 4.15 10.30 3.87
N ILE A 87 4.59 10.14 5.12
CA ILE A 87 4.07 10.83 6.29
C ILE A 87 4.96 12.03 6.59
N THR A 88 4.64 13.18 5.99
CA THR A 88 5.49 14.38 6.00
C THR A 88 5.92 14.83 7.40
N HIS A 89 5.01 14.80 8.37
CA HIS A 89 5.32 15.24 9.74
C HIS A 89 6.17 14.23 10.55
N ARG A 90 6.28 12.98 10.09
CA ARG A 90 7.15 11.94 10.67
C ARG A 90 8.46 11.76 9.89
N LYS A 91 8.51 12.27 8.65
CA LYS A 91 9.60 12.07 7.69
C LYS A 91 9.89 10.58 7.43
N GLU A 92 8.84 9.78 7.29
CA GLU A 92 8.92 8.34 6.99
C GLU A 92 7.80 7.94 6.01
N THR A 93 8.03 6.91 5.22
CA THR A 93 6.98 6.22 4.47
C THR A 93 6.10 5.38 5.41
N ARG A 94 4.85 5.16 5.00
CA ARG A 94 3.88 4.32 5.73
C ARG A 94 4.38 2.88 5.87
N GLY A 95 5.00 2.36 4.81
CA GLY A 95 5.51 1.01 4.70
C GLY A 95 6.74 0.94 3.81
N ILE A 96 7.00 -0.23 3.25
CA ILE A 96 8.17 -0.48 2.38
C ILE A 96 7.89 -0.24 0.89
N GLY A 97 6.73 0.32 0.58
CA GLY A 97 6.30 0.64 -0.77
C GLY A 97 5.63 -0.54 -1.47
N GLY A 98 5.71 -0.51 -2.79
CA GLY A 98 5.02 -1.41 -3.70
C GLY A 98 4.92 -0.75 -5.07
N ILE A 99 3.72 -0.72 -5.64
CA ILE A 99 3.43 0.06 -6.86
C ILE A 99 2.25 0.99 -6.60
N PHE A 100 2.29 2.18 -7.18
CA PHE A 100 1.19 3.13 -7.19
C PHE A 100 1.13 3.88 -8.52
N PHE A 101 -0.08 4.02 -9.06
CA PHE A 101 -0.38 4.84 -10.22
C PHE A 101 -1.79 5.44 -10.11
N ASP A 102 -1.96 6.60 -10.70
CA ASP A 102 -3.22 7.32 -10.76
C ASP A 102 -3.28 8.09 -12.08
N ASP A 103 -4.47 8.51 -12.50
CA ASP A 103 -4.65 9.28 -13.74
C ASP A 103 -3.93 8.65 -14.96
N TYR A 104 -3.92 7.31 -15.05
CA TYR A 104 -3.16 6.58 -16.07
C TYR A 104 -4.04 6.26 -17.29
N ASP A 105 -3.81 7.01 -18.36
CA ASP A 105 -4.54 6.96 -19.64
C ASP A 105 -3.59 7.03 -20.87
N GLU A 106 -2.30 6.72 -20.67
CA GLU A 106 -1.22 6.95 -21.65
C GLU A 106 -1.17 5.93 -22.80
N ARG A 107 -2.00 4.88 -22.78
CA ARG A 107 -2.01 3.75 -23.75
C ARG A 107 -3.44 3.34 -24.08
N ASP A 108 -3.61 2.38 -24.99
CA ASP A 108 -4.93 1.82 -25.28
C ASP A 108 -5.60 1.28 -23.99
N PRO A 109 -6.89 1.58 -23.74
CA PRO A 109 -7.57 1.14 -22.52
C PRO A 109 -7.52 -0.38 -22.28
N GLN A 110 -7.53 -1.20 -23.33
CA GLN A 110 -7.46 -2.66 -23.19
C GLN A 110 -6.05 -3.12 -22.80
N GLU A 111 -5.02 -2.45 -23.29
CA GLU A 111 -3.64 -2.70 -22.85
C GLU A 111 -3.44 -2.32 -21.38
N ILE A 112 -4.01 -1.18 -20.95
CA ILE A 112 -3.95 -0.76 -19.55
C ILE A 112 -4.76 -1.69 -18.66
N LEU A 113 -5.96 -2.12 -19.10
CA LEU A 113 -6.75 -3.11 -18.39
C LEU A 113 -5.95 -4.40 -18.18
N LYS A 114 -5.25 -4.89 -19.20
CA LYS A 114 -4.43 -6.09 -19.08
C LYS A 114 -3.28 -5.91 -18.08
N MET A 115 -2.65 -4.74 -18.06
CA MET A 115 -1.64 -4.37 -17.06
C MET A 115 -2.22 -4.37 -15.65
N VAL A 116 -3.41 -3.81 -15.46
CA VAL A 116 -4.12 -3.79 -14.18
C VAL A 116 -4.44 -5.21 -13.70
N GLU A 117 -4.94 -6.08 -14.59
CA GLU A 117 -5.20 -7.49 -14.29
C GLU A 117 -3.94 -8.23 -13.85
N ASP A 118 -2.85 -8.09 -14.60
CA ASP A 118 -1.58 -8.77 -14.29
C ASP A 118 -0.97 -8.26 -12.96
N CYS A 119 -1.13 -6.98 -12.63
CA CYS A 119 -0.74 -6.43 -11.34
C CYS A 119 -1.63 -6.93 -10.19
N PHE A 120 -2.94 -7.08 -10.43
CA PHE A 120 -3.87 -7.66 -9.46
C PHE A 120 -3.57 -9.13 -9.20
N ASP A 121 -3.28 -9.91 -10.24
CA ASP A 121 -2.94 -11.33 -10.14
C ASP A 121 -1.61 -11.56 -9.41
N ALA A 122 -0.68 -10.60 -9.45
CA ALA A 122 0.58 -10.66 -8.70
C ALA A 122 0.39 -10.49 -7.17
N PHE A 123 -0.74 -9.93 -6.73
CA PHE A 123 -0.98 -9.64 -5.31
C PHE A 123 -1.12 -10.91 -4.47
N LEU A 124 -1.91 -11.89 -4.91
CA LEU A 124 -2.15 -13.10 -4.10
C LEU A 124 -0.87 -13.94 -3.91
N PRO A 125 -0.08 -14.25 -4.95
CA PRO A 125 1.16 -14.99 -4.79
C PRO A 125 2.20 -14.25 -3.94
N SER A 126 2.26 -12.92 -4.00
CA SER A 126 3.16 -12.13 -3.17
C SER A 126 2.72 -12.10 -1.72
N TYR A 127 1.50 -11.67 -1.44
CA TYR A 127 1.03 -11.44 -0.07
C TYR A 127 0.68 -12.73 0.67
N LEU A 128 -0.01 -13.70 0.05
CA LEU A 128 -0.38 -14.94 0.74
C LEU A 128 0.85 -15.78 1.11
N THR A 129 1.90 -15.76 0.28
CA THR A 129 3.16 -16.44 0.60
C THR A 129 3.79 -15.86 1.86
N ILE A 130 3.82 -14.53 1.97
CA ILE A 130 4.32 -13.83 3.16
C ILE A 130 3.45 -14.18 4.38
N VAL A 131 2.14 -14.05 4.29
CA VAL A 131 1.22 -14.35 5.41
C VAL A 131 1.38 -15.80 5.87
N LYS A 132 1.50 -16.77 4.96
CA LYS A 132 1.73 -18.19 5.31
C LYS A 132 3.02 -18.41 6.10
N ARG A 133 4.09 -17.66 5.80
CA ARG A 133 5.37 -17.74 6.53
C ARG A 133 5.28 -17.14 7.93
N ARG A 134 4.49 -16.07 8.10
CA ARG A 134 4.57 -15.20 9.28
C ARG A 134 3.42 -15.35 10.28
N LYS A 135 2.23 -15.74 9.84
CA LYS A 135 1.00 -15.67 10.66
C LYS A 135 1.05 -16.50 11.95
N ASP A 136 1.80 -17.60 11.96
CA ASP A 136 1.89 -18.56 13.08
C ASP A 136 3.18 -18.40 13.90
N MET A 137 4.01 -17.39 13.60
CA MET A 137 5.24 -17.17 14.37
C MET A 137 4.91 -16.76 15.82
N PRO A 138 5.64 -17.26 16.83
CA PRO A 138 5.46 -16.78 18.20
C PRO A 138 5.85 -15.31 18.30
N TYR A 139 5.10 -14.53 19.07
CA TYR A 139 5.37 -13.11 19.30
C TYR A 139 5.17 -12.72 20.77
N THR A 140 5.80 -11.63 21.19
CA THR A 140 5.68 -11.10 22.56
C THR A 140 4.67 -9.95 22.66
N LYS A 141 4.34 -9.54 23.89
CA LYS A 141 3.47 -8.37 24.13
C LYS A 141 4.12 -7.07 23.65
N GLU A 142 5.43 -6.97 23.77
CA GLU A 142 6.22 -5.84 23.30
C GLU A 142 6.15 -5.72 21.77
N GLU A 143 6.24 -6.84 21.06
CA GLU A 143 6.10 -6.89 19.60
C GLU A 143 4.68 -6.50 19.14
N GLN A 144 3.66 -6.91 19.91
CA GLN A 144 2.27 -6.49 19.66
C GLN A 144 2.06 -4.99 19.95
N GLN A 145 2.67 -4.45 21.00
CA GLN A 145 2.63 -3.01 21.29
C GLN A 145 3.33 -2.21 20.18
N TRP A 146 4.46 -2.70 19.67
CA TRP A 146 5.12 -2.08 18.52
C TRP A 146 4.25 -2.09 17.27
N GLN A 147 3.57 -3.20 16.97
CA GLN A 147 2.58 -3.26 15.88
C GLN A 147 1.47 -2.22 16.06
N ALA A 148 0.95 -2.03 17.28
CA ALA A 148 -0.05 -1.00 17.55
C ALA A 148 0.48 0.43 17.30
N ILE A 149 1.74 0.69 17.63
CA ILE A 149 2.41 1.99 17.33
C ILE A 149 2.56 2.18 15.82
N ARG A 150 2.96 1.14 15.08
CA ARG A 150 3.05 1.20 13.60
C ARG A 150 1.68 1.38 12.95
N ARG A 151 0.64 0.73 13.48
CA ARG A 151 -0.76 0.96 13.09
C ARG A 151 -1.20 2.40 13.37
N GLY A 152 -0.70 3.05 14.42
CA GLY A 152 -0.89 4.48 14.65
C GLY A 152 -0.38 5.34 13.48
N ARG A 153 0.76 5.00 12.86
CA ARG A 153 1.25 5.66 11.64
C ARG A 153 0.34 5.42 10.44
N TYR A 154 -0.21 4.22 10.32
CA TYR A 154 -1.18 3.89 9.26
C TYR A 154 -2.44 4.76 9.37
N VAL A 155 -2.95 4.93 10.60
CA VAL A 155 -4.08 5.84 10.89
C VAL A 155 -3.72 7.30 10.59
N GLU A 156 -2.54 7.77 11.03
CA GLU A 156 -2.06 9.12 10.72
C GLU A 156 -2.07 9.38 9.22
N PHE A 157 -1.57 8.44 8.41
CA PHE A 157 -1.59 8.59 6.96
C PHE A 157 -3.01 8.66 6.40
N ASN A 158 -3.88 7.70 6.73
CA ASN A 158 -5.20 7.61 6.12
C ASN A 158 -6.08 8.82 6.46
N LEU A 159 -5.97 9.36 7.67
CA LEU A 159 -6.80 10.50 8.08
C LEU A 159 -6.23 11.86 7.62
N ILE A 160 -4.90 12.01 7.53
CA ILE A 160 -4.26 13.31 7.28
C ILE A 160 -3.87 13.50 5.80
N TYR A 161 -3.50 12.43 5.10
CA TYR A 161 -2.85 12.53 3.78
C TYR A 161 -3.58 11.77 2.67
N ASP A 162 -4.28 10.67 2.98
CA ASP A 162 -4.92 9.88 1.93
C ASP A 162 -6.06 10.66 1.23
N ARG A 163 -5.85 10.95 -0.05
CA ARG A 163 -6.78 11.74 -0.86
C ARG A 163 -8.15 11.04 -0.98
N GLY A 164 -8.15 9.71 -1.12
CA GLY A 164 -9.38 8.92 -1.24
C GLY A 164 -10.24 9.00 0.01
N THR A 165 -9.62 8.81 1.19
CA THR A 165 -10.29 8.93 2.49
C THR A 165 -10.84 10.33 2.72
N GLN A 166 -10.03 11.38 2.48
CA GLN A 166 -10.48 12.76 2.68
C GLN A 166 -11.64 13.14 1.75
N PHE A 167 -11.56 12.76 0.47
CA PHE A 167 -12.61 13.01 -0.49
C PHE A 167 -13.91 12.28 -0.09
N GLY A 168 -13.82 11.00 0.27
CA GLY A 168 -14.96 10.20 0.69
C GLY A 168 -15.67 10.78 1.92
N LEU A 169 -14.91 11.20 2.94
CA LEU A 169 -15.49 11.77 4.17
C LEU A 169 -16.11 13.16 3.97
N ARG A 170 -15.66 13.92 2.96
CA ARG A 170 -16.21 15.25 2.63
C ARG A 170 -17.38 15.17 1.66
N THR A 171 -17.57 14.06 0.96
CA THR A 171 -18.63 13.88 -0.05
C THR A 171 -19.93 13.45 0.63
N PRO A 172 -21.01 14.26 0.57
CA PRO A 172 -22.29 13.91 1.18
C PRO A 172 -22.85 12.58 0.65
N GLY A 173 -23.41 11.77 1.54
CA GLY A 173 -24.03 10.49 1.17
C GLY A 173 -23.04 9.32 0.98
N SER A 174 -21.75 9.53 1.18
CA SER A 174 -20.75 8.45 1.13
C SER A 174 -20.93 7.48 2.29
N ARG A 175 -20.69 6.18 2.03
CA ARG A 175 -20.77 5.14 3.05
C ARG A 175 -19.53 5.15 3.94
N VAL A 176 -19.63 5.84 5.08
CA VAL A 176 -18.53 6.03 6.05
C VAL A 176 -17.82 4.72 6.43
N GLU A 177 -18.58 3.65 6.73
CA GLU A 177 -18.01 2.34 7.08
C GLU A 177 -17.15 1.72 5.97
N SER A 178 -17.45 2.02 4.70
CA SER A 178 -16.64 1.56 3.57
C SER A 178 -15.36 2.37 3.41
N ILE A 179 -15.37 3.65 3.80
CA ILE A 179 -14.19 4.52 3.77
C ILE A 179 -13.25 4.17 4.93
N LEU A 180 -13.79 3.99 6.13
CA LEU A 180 -13.02 3.71 7.35
C LEU A 180 -12.64 2.24 7.52
N MET A 181 -13.01 1.35 6.59
CA MET A 181 -12.57 -0.05 6.56
C MET A 181 -11.03 -0.18 6.59
N SER A 182 -10.32 0.85 6.12
CA SER A 182 -8.87 0.92 6.17
C SER A 182 -8.27 1.08 7.58
N LEU A 183 -9.06 1.40 8.59
CA LEU A 183 -8.56 1.61 9.94
C LEU A 183 -8.34 0.26 10.67
N PRO A 184 -7.24 0.10 11.40
CA PRO A 184 -7.00 -1.09 12.20
C PRO A 184 -7.91 -1.13 13.42
N GLU A 185 -8.22 -2.34 13.89
CA GLU A 185 -8.98 -2.58 15.13
C GLU A 185 -8.36 -1.89 16.35
N HIS A 186 -7.02 -1.89 16.43
CA HIS A 186 -6.26 -1.26 17.52
C HIS A 186 -5.05 -0.49 16.97
N ALA A 187 -4.83 0.71 17.52
CA ALA A 187 -3.66 1.55 17.27
C ALA A 187 -3.24 2.24 18.58
N SER A 188 -1.97 2.64 18.68
CA SER A 188 -1.41 3.28 19.87
C SER A 188 -0.51 4.47 19.54
N TRP A 189 -0.54 5.48 20.40
CA TRP A 189 0.35 6.64 20.37
C TRP A 189 1.04 6.77 21.72
N LEU A 190 2.36 6.65 21.70
CA LEU A 190 3.21 6.84 22.87
C LEU A 190 3.98 8.16 22.74
N TYR A 191 3.99 8.95 23.81
CA TYR A 191 4.71 10.21 23.84
C TYR A 191 6.21 10.00 23.61
N ASN A 192 6.75 10.67 22.59
CA ASN A 192 8.17 10.68 22.25
C ASN A 192 8.84 9.28 22.21
N HIS A 193 8.10 8.27 21.72
CA HIS A 193 8.63 6.91 21.64
C HIS A 193 9.68 6.76 20.53
N HIS A 194 10.85 6.23 20.89
CA HIS A 194 11.93 5.84 19.99
C HIS A 194 12.32 4.38 20.27
N PRO A 195 12.43 3.51 19.25
CA PRO A 195 12.91 2.16 19.46
C PRO A 195 14.38 2.15 19.90
N ALA A 196 14.79 1.09 20.60
CA ALA A 196 16.17 0.93 21.03
C ALA A 196 17.12 0.86 19.81
N PRO A 197 18.28 1.55 19.84
CA PRO A 197 19.25 1.47 18.75
C PRO A 197 19.65 0.03 18.41
N GLY A 198 19.66 -0.31 17.11
CA GLY A 198 20.01 -1.65 16.62
C GLY A 198 18.92 -2.72 16.79
N SER A 199 17.77 -2.38 17.38
CA SER A 199 16.64 -3.29 17.51
C SER A 199 15.97 -3.60 16.17
N ARG A 200 15.08 -4.61 16.13
CA ARG A 200 14.34 -4.96 14.92
C ARG A 200 13.38 -3.84 14.50
N GLU A 201 12.82 -3.12 15.46
CA GLU A 201 11.98 -1.94 15.29
C GLU A 201 12.77 -0.80 14.64
N ALA A 202 13.99 -0.53 15.12
CA ALA A 202 14.87 0.49 14.55
C ALA A 202 15.24 0.18 13.09
N LYS A 203 15.52 -1.09 12.76
CA LYS A 203 15.80 -1.53 11.38
C LYS A 203 14.65 -1.23 10.41
N LEU A 204 13.40 -1.40 10.84
CA LEU A 204 12.25 -1.01 10.01
C LEU A 204 12.26 0.51 9.77
N LEU A 205 12.47 1.32 10.81
CA LEU A 205 12.48 2.77 10.69
C LEU A 205 13.58 3.28 9.75
N GLU A 206 14.75 2.64 9.71
CA GLU A 206 15.80 2.99 8.76
C GLU A 206 15.32 2.86 7.31
N VAL A 207 14.58 1.80 6.99
CA VAL A 207 14.07 1.55 5.64
C VAL A 207 12.87 2.44 5.30
N THR A 208 12.02 2.79 6.27
CA THR A 208 10.89 3.70 6.01
C THR A 208 11.31 5.17 5.97
N THR A 209 12.40 5.56 6.64
CA THR A 209 12.95 6.92 6.54
C THR A 209 13.82 7.12 5.30
N LYS A 210 14.39 6.03 4.76
CA LYS A 210 15.17 6.03 3.52
C LYS A 210 14.70 4.87 2.63
N PRO A 211 13.63 5.07 1.84
CA PRO A 211 13.17 4.08 0.88
C PRO A 211 14.33 3.64 -0.02
N ARG A 212 14.40 2.33 -0.28
CA ARG A 212 15.48 1.72 -1.06
C ARG A 212 14.91 0.89 -2.20
N GLU A 213 15.80 0.46 -3.08
CA GLU A 213 15.45 -0.48 -4.14
C GLU A 213 15.44 -1.91 -3.60
N TRP A 214 14.35 -2.63 -3.85
CA TRP A 214 14.15 -4.01 -3.38
C TRP A 214 14.57 -5.06 -4.41
N VAL A 215 14.45 -4.73 -5.70
CA VAL A 215 14.71 -5.61 -6.84
C VAL A 215 15.38 -4.80 -7.95
N LYS A 216 16.11 -5.48 -8.83
CA LYS A 216 16.82 -4.88 -9.97
C LYS A 216 15.97 -4.91 -11.23
#